data_AF-A0A8T1YNX1-F1
#
_entry.id   AF-A0A8T1YNX1-F1
#
_cell.length_a   1.000
_cell.length_b   1.000
_cell.length_c   1.000
_cell.angle_alpha   90.00
_cell.angle_beta   90.00
_cell.angle_gamma   90.00
#
_symmetry.space_group_name_H-M   'P 1'
#
loop_
_entity.id
_entity.type
_entity.pdbx_description
1 polymer ?
#
loop_
_entity_poly.entity_id
_entity_poly.type
_entity_poly.pdbx_seq_one_letter_code
_entity_poly.pdbx_strand_id
1 'polypeptide(L)'
;MPPKKGLKRKRLAKATTVEPGSTEEPSPTVEPSTTTTVEPGSTEEPSPTAIEGEQVPETLSPVLEESDKNEEENSKKNEEEESGEEEDDKEEEKEEGNEEGNEEGEESSSDDGSRSLDRESSSDESKEDEIAPENASENAMISLSLSLSLSISDLRSIQQSPKMEPVSSWGNTSLINVDPEIHDLIEKEKRRQCRGIELIASENFTSFAVIEALGSALTNKYSEGMPGNRYYGGNEFIDEIENLCRSRALEAFHCDPAAWGVNVQPYSGSPANFAAYTALLQPHDRIMGLDLPSGGHLTHGYYTSGGKKISATSIYFESLPYKVNFTTGYIDYEKLEEKALDFRPKLLICGGSAYPRDWDYARLRAIADKVGALLLCDMAHISGLVAAQEAANPFEYCDVVTTTTHKSLRGPRAGMIFYRKGPKPPKKGQPEGAVYDFEDKINFAVFPALQGGPHNHQIGALAVALKQANTPGFKVYAKQVKANAVALGNYLMSKGYQIVTNGTENHLVLWDLRPLGLTGNKVEKLCDLCSITLNKNAVFGDSSALAPGGVRIGTPAMTSRGLVEKDFEQIGEFLSRAVTLTLDIQKTYGKLLKDFNKGLVNNKDLDQLKADVEKFSASYEMPGFLMSEMKYKD
;
A
#
# COMPACT_ATOMS: atom_id res chain seq x y z
N MET A 1 3.70 -25.07 65.72
CA MET A 1 4.47 -26.28 66.10
C MET A 1 4.27 -27.35 65.03
N PRO A 2 5.35 -27.98 64.55
CA PRO A 2 5.40 -29.09 63.58
C PRO A 2 5.42 -30.43 64.37
N PRO A 3 5.79 -31.64 63.84
CA PRO A 3 7.18 -31.96 63.44
C PRO A 3 7.38 -33.07 62.33
N LYS A 4 8.38 -32.95 61.44
CA LYS A 4 9.75 -33.61 61.41
C LYS A 4 9.77 -35.02 60.75
N LYS A 5 10.83 -35.55 60.11
CA LYS A 5 12.30 -35.33 60.03
C LYS A 5 12.85 -36.24 58.88
N GLY A 6 13.85 -35.85 58.08
CA GLY A 6 15.29 -36.21 58.23
C GLY A 6 15.72 -37.27 57.19
N LEU A 7 16.89 -37.28 56.53
CA LEU A 7 18.27 -37.00 56.97
C LEU A 7 19.20 -36.62 55.78
N LYS A 8 20.20 -35.77 56.09
CA LYS A 8 21.42 -35.47 55.31
C LYS A 8 22.49 -36.56 55.51
N ARG A 9 23.44 -36.68 54.56
CA ARG A 9 24.88 -36.87 54.86
C ARG A 9 25.79 -36.14 53.86
N LYS A 10 26.71 -35.34 54.41
CA LYS A 10 27.91 -34.70 53.82
C LYS A 10 29.15 -35.56 54.12
N ARG A 11 30.21 -35.43 53.29
CA ARG A 11 31.66 -35.37 53.64
C ARG A 11 32.40 -34.91 52.36
N LEU A 12 33.04 -33.73 52.27
CA LEU A 12 34.39 -33.29 52.75
C LEU A 12 35.54 -34.20 52.28
N ALA A 13 36.71 -33.76 51.78
CA ALA A 13 37.30 -32.42 51.56
C ALA A 13 38.70 -32.53 50.88
N LYS A 14 39.26 -31.35 50.54
CA LYS A 14 40.70 -30.96 50.37
C LYS A 14 41.44 -31.36 49.09
N ALA A 15 42.45 -30.63 48.58
CA ALA A 15 42.90 -29.22 48.66
C ALA A 15 44.15 -29.06 47.74
N THR A 16 44.29 -27.89 47.09
CA THR A 16 45.53 -27.09 46.78
C THR A 16 46.82 -27.74 46.22
N THR A 17 47.35 -27.24 45.09
CA THR A 17 48.54 -26.31 44.94
C THR A 17 48.93 -26.18 43.45
N VAL A 18 48.98 -24.97 42.85
CA VAL A 18 50.14 -24.07 42.56
C VAL A 18 51.05 -24.50 41.38
N GLU A 19 51.23 -23.56 40.42
CA GLU A 19 52.05 -23.52 39.16
C GLU A 19 53.60 -23.59 39.40
N PRO A 20 54.57 -23.31 38.47
CA PRO A 20 54.56 -22.89 37.03
C PRO A 20 55.70 -23.48 36.12
N GLY A 21 55.78 -23.02 34.86
CA GLY A 21 56.98 -23.06 33.99
C GLY A 21 56.72 -23.66 32.59
N SER A 22 56.58 -22.87 31.51
CA SER A 22 57.66 -22.30 30.65
C SER A 22 58.43 -23.41 29.90
N THR A 23 58.64 -23.48 28.60
CA THR A 23 58.97 -22.54 27.51
C THR A 23 58.85 -23.40 26.23
N GLU A 24 58.42 -22.91 25.08
CA GLU A 24 59.30 -22.28 24.09
C GLU A 24 58.44 -21.63 23.01
N GLU A 25 59.03 -20.57 22.47
CA GLU A 25 58.44 -19.49 21.71
C GLU A 25 58.85 -19.66 20.22
N PRO A 26 58.86 -18.62 19.38
CA PRO A 26 58.01 -18.50 18.21
C PRO A 26 58.78 -18.69 16.90
N SER A 27 58.09 -18.75 15.75
CA SER A 27 58.61 -18.03 14.59
C SER A 27 57.60 -17.81 13.47
N PRO A 28 57.80 -16.72 12.71
CA PRO A 28 56.95 -16.24 11.64
C PRO A 28 57.47 -16.68 10.27
N THR A 29 56.65 -16.56 9.24
CA THR A 29 57.15 -16.44 7.86
C THR A 29 56.31 -15.42 7.09
N VAL A 30 56.91 -14.24 6.95
CA VAL A 30 56.77 -13.34 5.81
C VAL A 30 57.77 -13.82 4.77
N GLU A 31 57.38 -13.89 3.49
CA GLU A 31 58.28 -13.80 2.34
C GLU A 31 57.48 -13.60 1.03
N PRO A 32 58.07 -13.18 -0.10
CA PRO A 32 58.13 -11.76 -0.46
C PRO A 32 57.50 -11.42 -1.83
N SER A 33 57.51 -10.13 -2.13
CA SER A 33 57.20 -9.48 -3.40
C SER A 33 57.96 -10.04 -4.61
N THR A 34 57.28 -10.13 -5.76
CA THR A 34 57.90 -9.85 -7.07
C THR A 34 57.04 -8.86 -7.86
N THR A 35 57.62 -7.68 -7.97
CA THR A 35 57.42 -6.64 -8.97
C THR A 35 57.52 -7.22 -10.38
N THR A 36 56.61 -6.83 -11.28
CA THR A 36 56.94 -6.70 -12.69
C THR A 36 56.62 -5.28 -13.13
N THR A 37 57.66 -4.68 -13.68
CA THR A 37 57.86 -3.30 -14.09
C THR A 37 56.97 -2.89 -15.26
N VAL A 38 56.49 -1.66 -15.17
CA VAL A 38 56.19 -0.76 -16.28
C VAL A 38 57.50 -0.46 -17.03
N GLU A 39 57.49 -0.48 -18.35
CA GLU A 39 58.20 0.54 -19.16
C GLU A 39 57.53 0.76 -20.53
N PRO A 40 57.74 1.94 -21.14
CA PRO A 40 56.90 2.52 -22.18
C PRO A 40 57.58 2.60 -23.57
N GLY A 41 56.78 2.87 -24.60
CA GLY A 41 57.24 3.32 -25.92
C GLY A 41 56.02 3.77 -26.71
N SER A 42 55.68 5.06 -26.72
CA SER A 42 56.24 6.15 -27.55
C SER A 42 55.57 6.22 -28.93
N THR A 43 54.87 7.35 -29.15
CA THR A 43 54.86 8.20 -30.37
C THR A 43 54.40 7.53 -31.68
N GLU A 44 53.42 8.02 -32.44
CA GLU A 44 53.26 9.37 -32.97
C GLU A 44 51.88 9.47 -33.70
N GLU A 45 51.12 10.53 -33.43
CA GLU A 45 50.23 11.19 -34.41
C GLU A 45 51.12 12.02 -35.37
N PRO A 46 50.70 12.45 -36.60
CA PRO A 46 49.43 13.16 -36.80
C PRO A 46 48.70 13.03 -38.17
N SER A 47 47.47 13.53 -38.15
CA SER A 47 46.54 14.11 -39.16
C SER A 47 47.11 14.69 -40.49
N PRO A 48 46.31 15.36 -41.35
CA PRO A 48 45.03 15.03 -42.01
C PRO A 48 45.13 15.28 -43.54
N THR A 49 44.10 14.97 -44.34
CA THR A 49 43.93 15.64 -45.64
C THR A 49 42.46 15.75 -46.02
N ALA A 50 42.01 17.00 -46.14
CA ALA A 50 40.79 17.41 -46.82
C ALA A 50 41.00 17.34 -48.35
N ILE A 51 39.91 17.31 -49.13
CA ILE A 51 39.62 18.20 -50.28
C ILE A 51 38.31 17.75 -50.96
N GLU A 52 37.35 18.70 -50.98
CA GLU A 52 36.43 19.14 -52.06
C GLU A 52 35.73 18.10 -52.95
N GLY A 53 34.39 18.15 -53.06
CA GLY A 53 33.68 18.84 -54.17
C GLY A 53 33.25 17.75 -55.18
N GLU A 54 32.10 17.71 -55.86
CA GLU A 54 31.09 18.69 -56.23
C GLU A 54 29.88 17.90 -56.81
N GLN A 55 28.71 18.54 -56.74
CA GLN A 55 27.63 18.57 -57.75
C GLN A 55 26.72 17.36 -58.08
N VAL A 56 25.43 17.66 -57.90
CA VAL A 56 24.21 17.12 -58.52
C VAL A 56 24.16 17.51 -60.02
N PRO A 57 23.47 16.75 -60.90
CA PRO A 57 22.12 17.15 -61.35
C PRO A 57 21.17 15.93 -61.48
N GLU A 58 19.94 15.96 -60.98
CA GLU A 58 18.70 16.54 -61.53
C GLU A 58 18.00 15.76 -62.68
N THR A 59 16.74 15.40 -62.39
CA THR A 59 15.59 15.17 -63.27
C THR A 59 15.50 13.91 -64.16
N LEU A 60 14.44 13.12 -63.94
CA LEU A 60 13.29 12.95 -64.87
C LEU A 60 12.30 11.90 -64.33
N SER A 61 11.06 12.31 -64.08
CA SER A 61 9.84 11.47 -64.16
C SER A 61 9.14 11.78 -65.51
N PRO A 62 7.96 11.25 -65.88
CA PRO A 62 7.14 10.13 -65.36
C PRO A 62 6.67 9.17 -66.50
N VAL A 63 5.71 8.26 -66.22
CA VAL A 63 4.64 7.66 -67.09
C VAL A 63 4.33 6.25 -66.58
N LEU A 64 3.24 6.03 -65.83
CA LEU A 64 1.84 5.66 -66.19
C LEU A 64 1.61 4.15 -66.35
N GLU A 65 0.63 3.64 -65.61
CA GLU A 65 -0.43 2.62 -65.90
C GLU A 65 -0.92 2.10 -64.52
N GLU A 66 -2.05 2.54 -63.93
CA GLU A 66 -3.48 2.34 -64.25
C GLU A 66 -3.98 0.88 -64.32
N SER A 67 -5.23 0.68 -63.84
CA SER A 67 -6.06 -0.54 -63.66
C SER A 67 -5.89 -1.27 -62.31
N ASP A 68 -6.89 -1.57 -61.48
CA ASP A 68 -8.37 -1.49 -61.50
C ASP A 68 -8.84 -1.42 -60.01
N LYS A 69 -9.79 -0.57 -59.57
CA LYS A 69 -11.26 -0.61 -59.75
C LYS A 69 -11.94 -1.95 -59.43
N ASN A 70 -12.50 -2.07 -58.22
CA ASN A 70 -13.95 -2.20 -57.97
C ASN A 70 -14.23 -2.48 -56.47
N GLU A 71 -14.96 -1.56 -55.83
CA GLU A 71 -16.34 -1.73 -55.28
C GLU A 71 -16.32 -2.38 -53.89
N GLU A 72 -16.59 -1.67 -52.79
CA GLU A 72 -17.81 -0.89 -52.49
C GLU A 72 -19.08 -1.74 -52.68
N GLU A 73 -19.34 -2.66 -51.75
CA GLU A 73 -20.68 -3.01 -51.29
C GLU A 73 -20.65 -3.85 -50.00
N ASN A 74 -21.65 -3.64 -49.15
CA ASN A 74 -21.92 -4.17 -47.80
C ASN A 74 -21.18 -3.49 -46.63
N SER A 75 -21.84 -2.78 -45.71
CA SER A 75 -23.28 -2.64 -45.51
C SER A 75 -23.55 -1.52 -44.50
N LYS A 76 -24.39 -0.56 -44.91
CA LYS A 76 -25.35 0.08 -44.02
C LYS A 76 -26.11 -1.01 -43.26
N LYS A 77 -25.98 -1.03 -41.94
CA LYS A 77 -27.02 -1.43 -40.98
C LYS A 77 -26.53 -1.06 -39.58
N ASN A 78 -27.44 -0.44 -38.83
CA ASN A 78 -27.36 -0.03 -37.43
C ASN A 78 -26.89 1.41 -37.19
N GLU A 79 -27.53 2.36 -37.88
CA GLU A 79 -28.00 3.59 -37.24
C GLU A 79 -29.48 3.36 -36.90
N GLU A 80 -29.76 3.03 -35.63
CA GLU A 80 -31.04 3.13 -34.90
C GLU A 80 -30.89 2.27 -33.63
N GLU A 81 -30.45 2.88 -32.54
CA GLU A 81 -30.77 2.58 -31.12
C GLU A 81 -29.76 3.32 -30.22
N GLU A 82 -30.13 4.54 -29.80
CA GLU A 82 -29.99 5.08 -28.44
C GLU A 82 -30.22 6.59 -28.49
N SER A 83 -31.48 6.95 -28.77
CA SER A 83 -32.08 8.19 -28.25
C SER A 83 -32.82 7.81 -26.98
N GLY A 84 -32.29 8.19 -25.82
CA GLY A 84 -32.94 7.97 -24.53
C GLY A 84 -32.15 8.58 -23.38
N GLU A 85 -32.65 9.72 -22.91
CA GLU A 85 -32.47 10.25 -21.54
C GLU A 85 -31.16 11.01 -21.22
N GLU A 86 -31.05 12.23 -21.77
CA GLU A 86 -30.51 13.39 -21.03
C GLU A 86 -31.52 14.55 -21.14
N GLU A 87 -32.50 14.61 -20.23
CA GLU A 87 -33.16 15.87 -19.83
C GLU A 87 -33.59 15.71 -18.37
N ASP A 88 -32.90 16.39 -17.45
CA ASP A 88 -33.56 17.08 -16.34
C ASP A 88 -32.58 18.08 -15.69
N ASP A 89 -33.18 19.17 -15.24
CA ASP A 89 -32.65 20.23 -14.38
C ASP A 89 -31.79 21.33 -15.01
N LYS A 90 -32.47 22.28 -15.68
CA LYS A 90 -32.38 23.72 -15.34
C LYS A 90 -33.64 24.50 -15.77
N GLU A 91 -34.43 24.94 -14.80
CA GLU A 91 -35.03 26.29 -14.82
C GLU A 91 -34.98 26.90 -13.41
N GLU A 92 -34.25 28.01 -13.28
CA GLU A 92 -34.46 29.05 -12.27
C GLU A 92 -35.49 30.04 -12.85
N GLU A 93 -36.45 30.52 -12.05
CA GLU A 93 -36.54 31.91 -11.59
C GLU A 93 -37.91 32.25 -10.95
N LYS A 94 -37.80 32.89 -9.77
CA LYS A 94 -38.55 34.05 -9.24
C LYS A 94 -40.09 34.02 -9.19
N GLU A 95 -40.64 34.24 -8.00
CA GLU A 95 -41.35 35.50 -7.70
C GLU A 95 -41.52 35.76 -6.20
N GLU A 96 -41.55 37.05 -5.87
CA GLU A 96 -41.63 37.69 -4.55
C GLU A 96 -43.05 37.60 -3.94
N GLY A 97 -43.17 37.82 -2.62
CA GLY A 97 -44.45 38.16 -2.01
C GLY A 97 -44.49 38.11 -0.48
N ASN A 98 -44.43 39.29 0.14
CA ASN A 98 -44.70 39.59 1.56
C ASN A 98 -46.04 39.03 2.07
N GLU A 99 -46.11 38.74 3.37
CA GLU A 99 -47.03 39.32 4.38
C GLU A 99 -46.83 38.55 5.71
N GLU A 100 -46.43 39.22 6.80
CA GLU A 100 -47.32 39.68 7.90
C GLU A 100 -48.28 38.57 8.38
N GLY A 101 -48.34 38.16 9.64
CA GLY A 101 -47.87 38.66 10.92
C GLY A 101 -48.61 37.87 12.01
N ASN A 102 -48.15 38.02 13.26
CA ASN A 102 -48.87 37.72 14.51
C ASN A 102 -49.27 36.23 14.73
N GLU A 103 -49.31 35.69 15.93
CA GLU A 103 -49.34 36.21 17.30
C GLU A 103 -49.02 35.00 18.21
N GLU A 104 -48.43 35.29 19.37
CA GLU A 104 -48.77 34.75 20.71
C GLU A 104 -49.08 33.25 20.85
N GLY A 105 -48.51 32.49 21.78
CA GLY A 105 -47.84 32.85 23.01
C GLY A 105 -47.81 31.62 23.93
N GLU A 106 -46.88 31.67 24.88
CA GLU A 106 -46.99 31.19 26.26
C GLU A 106 -47.23 29.69 26.50
N GLU A 107 -46.20 29.00 27.00
CA GLU A 107 -46.02 28.67 28.44
C GLU A 107 -46.73 27.35 28.80
N SER A 108 -46.21 26.44 29.63
CA SER A 108 -45.03 26.42 30.50
C SER A 108 -44.87 24.97 31.02
N SER A 109 -43.64 24.62 31.44
CA SER A 109 -43.23 23.91 32.67
C SER A 109 -44.06 22.70 33.18
N SER A 110 -43.55 21.65 33.81
CA SER A 110 -42.24 21.25 34.38
C SER A 110 -42.53 19.99 35.22
N ASP A 111 -41.48 19.19 35.49
CA ASP A 111 -41.29 18.35 36.70
C ASP A 111 -42.26 17.17 36.94
N ASP A 112 -41.93 16.09 37.62
CA ASP A 112 -40.71 15.44 38.16
C ASP A 112 -41.27 14.14 38.82
N GLY A 113 -40.41 13.17 39.16
CA GLY A 113 -40.69 12.31 40.31
C GLY A 113 -40.87 10.80 40.08
N SER A 114 -39.77 10.10 40.30
CA SER A 114 -39.60 8.75 40.87
C SER A 114 -40.78 8.06 41.59
N ARG A 115 -40.93 6.74 41.44
CA ARG A 115 -40.71 5.74 42.54
C ARG A 115 -41.06 4.28 42.13
N SER A 116 -40.23 3.39 42.63
CA SER A 116 -40.39 1.94 42.84
C SER A 116 -41.68 1.51 43.57
N LEU A 117 -42.12 0.26 43.38
CA LEU A 117 -42.49 -0.70 44.45
C LEU A 117 -42.98 -2.06 43.89
N ASP A 118 -42.51 -3.14 44.51
CA ASP A 118 -42.94 -4.53 44.37
C ASP A 118 -44.35 -4.80 44.92
N ARG A 119 -45.02 -5.87 44.42
CA ARG A 119 -45.75 -6.87 45.24
C ARG A 119 -46.31 -8.07 44.45
N GLU A 120 -46.13 -9.25 45.06
CA GLU A 120 -46.72 -10.58 44.81
C GLU A 120 -48.26 -10.58 45.05
N SER A 121 -49.12 -11.59 44.81
CA SER A 121 -49.06 -13.07 44.81
C SER A 121 -50.44 -13.67 44.43
N SER A 122 -50.50 -14.92 43.90
CA SER A 122 -51.50 -16.01 44.15
C SER A 122 -51.54 -16.98 42.94
N SER A 123 -51.63 -18.32 42.98
CA SER A 123 -51.78 -19.38 44.00
C SER A 123 -51.71 -20.78 43.31
N ASP A 124 -51.16 -21.79 44.00
CA ASP A 124 -51.37 -23.27 44.02
C ASP A 124 -51.39 -24.14 42.73
N GLU A 125 -50.41 -25.05 42.53
CA GLU A 125 -50.34 -26.52 42.86
C GLU A 125 -51.27 -27.42 42.01
N SER A 126 -50.95 -28.61 41.46
CA SER A 126 -49.75 -29.46 41.27
C SER A 126 -50.12 -30.69 40.38
N LYS A 127 -49.11 -31.45 39.91
CA LYS A 127 -49.05 -32.84 39.35
C LYS A 127 -48.85 -33.00 37.82
N GLU A 128 -47.64 -33.39 37.39
CA GLU A 128 -47.14 -34.76 37.04
C GLU A 128 -47.68 -35.17 35.64
N ASP A 129 -46.91 -35.50 34.60
CA ASP A 129 -45.78 -36.44 34.50
C ASP A 129 -44.85 -36.15 33.29
N GLU A 130 -43.67 -36.74 33.36
CA GLU A 130 -42.54 -36.64 32.43
C GLU A 130 -42.45 -37.89 31.50
N ILE A 131 -41.68 -37.74 30.41
CA ILE A 131 -41.00 -38.78 29.59
C ILE A 131 -41.67 -39.23 28.27
N ALA A 132 -40.88 -39.09 27.19
CA ALA A 132 -41.03 -39.49 25.77
C ALA A 132 -40.90 -41.03 25.56
N PRO A 133 -40.60 -41.62 24.37
CA PRO A 133 -40.60 -41.17 22.96
C PRO A 133 -41.25 -42.22 21.99
N GLU A 134 -40.97 -42.08 20.67
CA GLU A 134 -41.11 -43.07 19.56
C GLU A 134 -42.49 -43.24 18.89
N ASN A 135 -42.53 -43.04 17.56
CA ASN A 135 -42.52 -44.20 16.64
C ASN A 135 -42.42 -43.83 15.15
N ALA A 136 -41.71 -44.72 14.46
CA ALA A 136 -41.53 -44.81 13.03
C ALA A 136 -42.66 -45.61 12.35
N SER A 137 -42.69 -45.49 11.02
CA SER A 137 -43.31 -46.36 10.00
C SER A 137 -44.82 -46.59 10.04
N GLU A 138 -45.51 -46.28 8.93
CA GLU A 138 -45.87 -47.29 7.92
C GLU A 138 -46.59 -46.67 6.71
N ASN A 139 -46.33 -47.30 5.56
CA ASN A 139 -46.87 -47.01 4.25
C ASN A 139 -48.37 -47.31 4.15
N ALA A 140 -49.12 -46.43 3.47
CA ALA A 140 -50.39 -46.81 2.85
C ALA A 140 -50.39 -46.34 1.38
N MET A 141 -50.40 -47.33 0.49
CA MET A 141 -50.52 -47.18 -0.96
C MET A 141 -51.86 -46.56 -1.36
N ILE A 142 -51.81 -45.49 -2.17
CA ILE A 142 -52.89 -45.12 -3.08
C ILE A 142 -52.32 -45.18 -4.50
N SER A 143 -52.75 -46.20 -5.23
CA SER A 143 -52.45 -46.41 -6.65
C SER A 143 -53.32 -45.45 -7.48
N LEU A 144 -52.69 -44.44 -8.08
CA LEU A 144 -53.28 -43.66 -9.17
C LEU A 144 -52.55 -44.08 -10.46
N SER A 145 -53.16 -44.96 -11.24
CA SER A 145 -52.64 -45.37 -12.55
C SER A 145 -52.87 -44.26 -13.57
N LEU A 146 -51.93 -43.32 -13.68
CA LEU A 146 -51.76 -42.52 -14.90
C LEU A 146 -50.81 -43.29 -15.81
N SER A 147 -51.36 -43.90 -16.86
CA SER A 147 -50.58 -44.48 -17.95
C SER A 147 -49.98 -43.36 -18.80
N LEU A 148 -48.79 -42.87 -18.41
CA LEU A 148 -47.90 -42.18 -19.35
C LEU A 148 -47.15 -43.26 -20.15
N SER A 149 -47.59 -43.47 -21.37
CA SER A 149 -46.79 -44.16 -22.39
C SER A 149 -45.65 -43.25 -22.83
N LEU A 150 -44.58 -43.20 -22.02
CA LEU A 150 -43.29 -42.70 -22.49
C LEU A 150 -42.72 -43.73 -23.48
N SER A 151 -42.37 -43.28 -24.67
CA SER A 151 -41.73 -44.12 -25.67
C SER A 151 -40.38 -44.61 -25.11
N ILE A 152 -39.89 -45.79 -25.53
CA ILE A 152 -38.50 -46.22 -25.22
C ILE A 152 -37.47 -45.17 -25.69
N SER A 153 -37.85 -44.31 -26.64
CA SER A 153 -37.12 -43.12 -27.09
C SER A 153 -36.93 -42.08 -25.97
N ASP A 154 -37.96 -41.86 -25.16
CA ASP A 154 -38.00 -40.84 -24.10
C ASP A 154 -37.31 -41.32 -22.81
N LEU A 155 -37.16 -42.63 -22.62
CA LEU A 155 -36.33 -43.19 -21.54
C LEU A 155 -34.82 -43.18 -21.88
N ARG A 156 -34.46 -43.11 -23.17
CA ARG A 156 -33.06 -42.97 -23.61
C ARG A 156 -32.52 -41.54 -23.47
N SER A 157 -33.39 -40.53 -23.44
CA SER A 157 -32.98 -39.13 -23.22
C SER A 157 -32.73 -38.80 -21.75
N ILE A 158 -33.13 -39.67 -20.81
CA ILE A 158 -32.94 -39.50 -19.36
C ILE A 158 -31.56 -40.01 -18.89
N GLN A 159 -30.72 -40.53 -19.81
CA GLN A 159 -29.50 -41.27 -19.48
C GLN A 159 -28.18 -40.64 -19.95
N GLN A 160 -28.17 -39.34 -20.23
CA GLN A 160 -26.92 -38.58 -20.33
C GLN A 160 -26.93 -37.46 -19.30
N SER A 161 -26.43 -37.76 -18.10
CA SER A 161 -25.93 -36.68 -17.25
C SER A 161 -24.92 -35.88 -18.07
N PRO A 162 -24.97 -34.53 -18.04
CA PRO A 162 -24.01 -33.72 -18.76
C PRO A 162 -22.61 -34.16 -18.34
N LYS A 163 -21.80 -34.61 -19.30
CA LYS A 163 -20.40 -34.97 -19.03
C LYS A 163 -19.69 -33.69 -18.62
N MET A 164 -19.08 -33.71 -17.44
CA MET A 164 -18.22 -32.61 -17.02
C MET A 164 -17.10 -32.41 -18.03
N GLU A 165 -16.73 -31.15 -18.23
CA GLU A 165 -15.55 -30.81 -19.00
C GLU A 165 -14.30 -31.40 -18.33
N PRO A 166 -13.35 -31.98 -19.09
CA PRO A 166 -12.11 -32.49 -18.52
C PRO A 166 -11.37 -31.40 -17.74
N VAL A 167 -10.83 -31.74 -16.55
CA VAL A 167 -10.04 -30.80 -15.72
C VAL A 167 -8.88 -30.20 -16.48
N SER A 168 -8.25 -30.97 -17.38
CA SER A 168 -7.18 -30.47 -18.26
C SER A 168 -7.62 -29.29 -19.14
N SER A 169 -8.91 -29.21 -19.48
CA SER A 169 -9.46 -28.17 -20.34
C SER A 169 -9.65 -26.84 -19.60
N TRP A 170 -10.39 -26.84 -18.48
CA TRP A 170 -10.70 -25.60 -17.77
C TRP A 170 -9.71 -25.25 -16.65
N GLY A 171 -9.06 -26.25 -16.03
CA GLY A 171 -8.21 -26.09 -14.84
C GLY A 171 -6.70 -26.10 -15.11
N ASN A 172 -6.26 -26.47 -16.33
CA ASN A 172 -4.83 -26.52 -16.68
C ASN A 172 -4.46 -25.77 -17.96
N THR A 173 -5.44 -25.33 -18.74
CA THR A 173 -5.18 -24.48 -19.91
C THR A 173 -4.71 -23.10 -19.45
N SER A 174 -3.71 -22.55 -20.14
CA SER A 174 -3.16 -21.22 -19.84
C SER A 174 -4.16 -20.09 -20.04
N LEU A 175 -3.97 -18.99 -19.30
CA LEU A 175 -4.83 -17.81 -19.37
C LEU A 175 -5.06 -17.30 -20.81
N ILE A 176 -4.02 -17.24 -21.65
CA ILE A 176 -4.15 -16.77 -23.05
C ILE A 176 -5.20 -17.53 -23.87
N ASN A 177 -5.49 -18.79 -23.53
CA ASN A 177 -6.46 -19.62 -24.22
C ASN A 177 -7.81 -19.68 -23.49
N VAL A 178 -7.82 -19.61 -22.15
CA VAL A 178 -9.05 -19.62 -21.34
C VAL A 178 -9.76 -18.27 -21.42
N ASP A 179 -8.99 -17.18 -21.28
CA ASP A 179 -9.49 -15.80 -21.26
C ASP A 179 -8.51 -14.88 -22.03
N PRO A 180 -8.61 -14.84 -23.36
CA PRO A 180 -7.77 -13.99 -24.20
C PRO A 180 -7.94 -12.49 -23.93
N GLU A 181 -9.11 -12.06 -23.43
CA GLU A 181 -9.43 -10.66 -23.16
C GLU A 181 -8.66 -10.15 -21.93
N ILE A 182 -8.72 -10.89 -20.81
CA ILE A 182 -7.94 -10.56 -19.62
C ILE A 182 -6.44 -10.68 -19.91
N HIS A 183 -6.02 -11.70 -20.66
CA HIS A 183 -4.61 -11.81 -21.08
C HIS A 183 -4.16 -10.56 -21.86
N ASP A 184 -4.96 -10.08 -22.81
CA ASP A 184 -4.66 -8.88 -23.60
C ASP A 184 -4.52 -7.62 -22.74
N LEU A 185 -5.42 -7.43 -21.76
CA LEU A 185 -5.37 -6.31 -20.83
C LEU A 185 -4.12 -6.37 -19.94
N ILE A 186 -3.71 -7.55 -19.49
CA ILE A 186 -2.45 -7.73 -18.74
C ILE A 186 -1.24 -7.36 -19.60
N GLU A 187 -1.22 -7.78 -20.87
CA GLU A 187 -0.12 -7.42 -21.78
C GLU A 187 -0.07 -5.90 -22.08
N LYS A 188 -1.23 -5.23 -22.18
CA LYS A 188 -1.30 -3.77 -22.29
C LYS A 188 -0.76 -3.08 -21.04
N GLU A 189 -1.12 -3.56 -19.84
CA GLU A 189 -0.61 -2.99 -18.58
C GLU A 189 0.89 -3.24 -18.40
N LYS A 190 1.41 -4.42 -18.78
CA LYS A 190 2.86 -4.69 -18.81
C LYS A 190 3.60 -3.66 -19.67
N ARG A 191 3.07 -3.36 -20.87
CA ARG A 191 3.62 -2.32 -21.75
C ARG A 191 3.55 -0.95 -21.09
N ARG A 192 2.40 -0.56 -20.53
CA ARG A 192 2.22 0.73 -19.86
C ARG A 192 3.29 0.94 -18.78
N GLN A 193 3.50 -0.06 -17.93
CA GLN A 193 4.50 -0.04 -16.85
C GLN A 193 5.95 0.12 -17.35
N CYS A 194 6.31 -0.51 -18.48
CA CYS A 194 7.70 -0.48 -18.99
C CYS A 194 7.96 0.61 -20.05
N ARG A 195 6.94 1.35 -20.46
CA ARG A 195 7.03 2.50 -21.37
C ARG A 195 6.71 3.83 -20.68
N GLY A 196 6.06 3.83 -19.53
CA GLY A 196 5.81 5.05 -18.74
C GLY A 196 6.96 5.44 -17.81
N ILE A 197 6.90 6.68 -17.30
CA ILE A 197 7.67 7.12 -16.13
C ILE A 197 6.74 7.06 -14.92
N GLU A 198 6.97 6.07 -14.06
CA GLU A 198 6.07 5.72 -12.95
C GLU A 198 6.51 6.39 -11.64
N LEU A 199 5.80 7.44 -11.24
CA LEU A 199 6.16 8.36 -10.15
C LEU A 199 5.18 8.37 -8.98
N ILE A 200 4.16 7.50 -8.97
CA ILE A 200 3.30 7.34 -7.80
C ILE A 200 4.17 6.80 -6.65
N ALA A 201 4.35 7.62 -5.60
CA ALA A 201 5.27 7.32 -4.49
C ALA A 201 4.91 6.07 -3.65
N SER A 202 3.71 5.51 -3.85
CA SER A 202 3.24 4.27 -3.22
C SER A 202 3.32 3.05 -4.14
N GLU A 203 3.80 3.20 -5.37
CA GLU A 203 3.99 2.10 -6.30
C GLU A 203 5.43 1.64 -6.34
N ASN A 204 5.60 0.41 -6.80
CA ASN A 204 6.89 -0.21 -7.04
C ASN A 204 6.71 -1.40 -7.99
N PHE A 205 7.81 -1.85 -8.58
CA PHE A 205 7.85 -3.08 -9.37
C PHE A 205 8.46 -4.19 -8.53
N THR A 206 7.64 -5.20 -8.21
CA THR A 206 8.10 -6.37 -7.44
C THR A 206 8.91 -7.33 -8.31
N SER A 207 9.61 -8.28 -7.69
CA SER A 207 10.39 -9.28 -8.43
C SER A 207 9.51 -10.39 -9.01
N PHE A 208 10.01 -11.05 -10.05
CA PHE A 208 9.33 -12.20 -10.65
C PHE A 208 9.12 -13.34 -9.65
N ALA A 209 10.12 -13.62 -8.78
CA ALA A 209 10.01 -14.64 -7.74
C ALA A 209 8.88 -14.35 -6.72
N VAL A 210 8.59 -13.08 -6.43
CA VAL A 210 7.44 -12.70 -5.59
C VAL A 210 6.13 -12.97 -6.34
N ILE A 211 6.07 -12.69 -7.65
CA ILE A 211 4.90 -12.94 -8.50
C ILE A 211 4.63 -14.45 -8.64
N GLU A 212 5.68 -15.27 -8.81
CA GLU A 212 5.53 -16.74 -8.90
C GLU A 212 4.92 -17.33 -7.62
N ALA A 213 5.41 -16.92 -6.44
CA ALA A 213 4.83 -17.35 -5.18
C ALA A 213 3.38 -16.86 -5.00
N LEU A 214 3.06 -15.67 -5.50
CA LEU A 214 1.71 -15.09 -5.46
C LEU A 214 0.73 -15.86 -6.36
N GLY A 215 1.16 -16.27 -7.56
CA GLY A 215 0.39 -17.07 -8.51
C GLY A 215 0.55 -18.58 -8.32
N SER A 216 0.46 -19.08 -7.09
CA SER A 216 0.73 -20.48 -6.74
C SER A 216 -0.46 -21.19 -6.07
N ALA A 217 -0.35 -22.52 -5.95
CA ALA A 217 -1.36 -23.37 -5.30
C ALA A 217 -1.59 -23.06 -3.81
N LEU A 218 -0.76 -22.21 -3.19
CA LEU A 218 -0.99 -21.71 -1.83
C LEU A 218 -2.35 -21.01 -1.69
N THR A 219 -2.90 -20.47 -2.78
CA THR A 219 -4.24 -19.87 -2.81
C THR A 219 -5.37 -20.84 -2.45
N ASN A 220 -5.17 -22.15 -2.64
CA ASN A 220 -6.21 -23.15 -2.42
C ASN A 220 -6.43 -23.51 -0.95
N LYS A 221 -5.50 -23.15 -0.05
CA LYS A 221 -5.53 -23.64 1.33
C LYS A 221 -6.21 -22.66 2.28
N TYR A 222 -7.21 -23.16 3.01
CA TYR A 222 -7.81 -22.47 4.15
C TYR A 222 -7.01 -22.77 5.44
N SER A 223 -6.56 -21.74 6.16
CA SER A 223 -5.62 -21.88 7.28
C SER A 223 -5.93 -20.97 8.48
N GLU A 224 -7.21 -20.78 8.79
CA GLU A 224 -7.63 -19.99 9.97
C GLU A 224 -6.95 -20.42 11.27
N GLY A 225 -6.62 -19.42 12.10
CA GLY A 225 -5.79 -19.55 13.28
C GLY A 225 -4.34 -19.16 13.04
N MET A 226 -3.47 -19.60 13.94
CA MET A 226 -2.02 -19.35 13.88
C MET A 226 -1.26 -20.66 13.64
N PRO A 227 0.00 -20.62 13.17
CA PRO A 227 0.82 -21.83 13.05
C PRO A 227 0.84 -22.65 14.34
N GLY A 228 0.57 -23.95 14.25
CA GLY A 228 0.45 -24.86 15.39
C GLY A 228 -0.88 -24.81 16.16
N ASN A 229 -1.76 -23.85 15.86
CA ASN A 229 -3.09 -23.69 16.46
C ASN A 229 -4.12 -23.32 15.38
N ARG A 230 -4.34 -24.24 14.44
CA ARG A 230 -5.25 -24.07 13.30
C ARG A 230 -6.62 -24.67 13.59
N TYR A 231 -7.64 -24.08 12.98
CA TYR A 231 -9.01 -24.59 13.03
C TYR A 231 -9.23 -25.78 12.08
N TYR A 232 -8.34 -25.94 11.09
CA TYR A 232 -8.41 -26.97 10.06
C TYR A 232 -7.12 -27.79 10.00
N GLY A 233 -7.23 -29.07 9.62
CA GLY A 233 -6.08 -29.92 9.29
C GLY A 233 -5.41 -29.57 7.95
N GLY A 234 -4.32 -30.27 7.64
CA GLY A 234 -3.60 -30.15 6.35
C GLY A 234 -2.76 -28.88 6.19
N ASN A 235 -2.36 -28.24 7.29
CA ASN A 235 -1.61 -26.97 7.30
C ASN A 235 -0.11 -27.13 7.55
N GLU A 236 0.45 -28.34 7.49
CA GLU A 236 1.87 -28.63 7.76
C GLU A 236 2.81 -27.62 7.07
N PHE A 237 2.73 -27.52 5.73
CA PHE A 237 3.59 -26.61 4.97
C PHE A 237 3.16 -25.14 5.05
N ILE A 238 1.88 -24.86 5.30
CA ILE A 238 1.40 -23.49 5.50
C ILE A 238 1.99 -22.91 6.78
N ASP A 239 2.05 -23.72 7.83
CA ASP A 239 2.64 -23.33 9.12
C ASP A 239 4.13 -23.05 8.97
N GLU A 240 4.88 -23.87 8.22
CA GLU A 240 6.27 -23.59 7.88
C GLU A 240 6.45 -22.28 7.12
N ILE A 241 5.62 -22.03 6.10
CA ILE A 241 5.69 -20.81 5.28
C ILE A 241 5.38 -19.57 6.14
N GLU A 242 4.33 -19.61 6.95
CA GLU A 242 3.95 -18.48 7.78
C GLU A 242 4.96 -18.24 8.92
N ASN A 243 5.49 -19.30 9.54
CA ASN A 243 6.58 -19.19 10.51
C ASN A 243 7.82 -18.53 9.90
N LEU A 244 8.22 -18.97 8.70
CA LEU A 244 9.36 -18.42 7.98
C LEU A 244 9.13 -16.96 7.56
N CYS A 245 7.90 -16.62 7.17
CA CYS A 245 7.52 -15.25 6.86
C CYS A 245 7.65 -14.34 8.10
N ARG A 246 7.14 -14.79 9.24
CA ARG A 246 7.24 -14.06 10.52
C ARG A 246 8.68 -13.87 10.97
N SER A 247 9.51 -14.92 10.92
CA SER A 247 10.92 -14.82 11.32
C SER A 247 11.69 -13.86 10.40
N ARG A 248 11.52 -13.98 9.07
CA ARG A 248 12.14 -13.07 8.11
C ARG A 248 11.67 -11.62 8.26
N ALA A 249 10.42 -11.40 8.68
CA ALA A 249 9.93 -10.07 8.96
C ALA A 249 10.68 -9.46 10.15
N LEU A 250 10.83 -10.20 11.24
CA LEU A 250 11.61 -9.73 12.39
C LEU A 250 13.10 -9.50 12.03
N GLU A 251 13.70 -10.41 11.26
CA GLU A 251 15.08 -10.29 10.79
C GLU A 251 15.29 -9.06 9.91
N ALA A 252 14.41 -8.81 8.92
CA ALA A 252 14.54 -7.69 7.99
C ALA A 252 14.47 -6.31 8.67
N PHE A 253 13.79 -6.24 9.82
CA PHE A 253 13.69 -5.02 10.64
C PHE A 253 14.58 -5.03 11.88
N HIS A 254 15.48 -6.02 12.00
CA HIS A 254 16.47 -6.12 13.09
C HIS A 254 15.82 -6.19 14.48
N CYS A 255 14.66 -6.84 14.57
CA CYS A 255 13.90 -6.99 15.81
C CYS A 255 14.29 -8.26 16.55
N ASP A 256 14.59 -8.15 17.85
CA ASP A 256 14.74 -9.31 18.73
C ASP A 256 13.37 -10.02 18.89
N PRO A 257 13.24 -11.31 18.51
CA PRO A 257 11.98 -12.07 18.66
C PRO A 257 11.47 -12.20 20.10
N ALA A 258 12.32 -12.00 21.11
CA ALA A 258 11.90 -11.97 22.51
C ALA A 258 11.19 -10.65 22.87
N ALA A 259 11.55 -9.55 22.21
CA ALA A 259 11.01 -8.22 22.44
C ALA A 259 9.93 -7.82 21.43
N TRP A 260 9.84 -8.51 20.29
CA TRP A 260 8.93 -8.19 19.20
C TRP A 260 8.28 -9.45 18.61
N GLY A 261 6.97 -9.36 18.40
CA GLY A 261 6.22 -10.29 17.57
C GLY A 261 5.71 -9.61 16.31
N VAL A 262 5.19 -10.41 15.38
CA VAL A 262 4.60 -9.92 14.14
C VAL A 262 3.45 -10.80 13.69
N ASN A 263 2.36 -10.17 13.26
CA ASN A 263 1.29 -10.80 12.51
C ASN A 263 1.41 -10.40 11.03
N VAL A 264 1.44 -11.40 10.14
CA VAL A 264 1.67 -11.25 8.68
C VAL A 264 0.42 -11.56 7.85
N GLN A 265 -0.72 -11.79 8.50
CA GLN A 265 -1.99 -12.13 7.86
C GLN A 265 -2.85 -10.93 7.39
N PRO A 266 -2.64 -9.65 7.80
CA PRO A 266 -3.47 -8.56 7.29
C PRO A 266 -3.45 -8.46 5.77
N TYR A 267 -4.62 -8.39 5.16
CA TYR A 267 -4.74 -8.45 3.69
C TYR A 267 -4.09 -7.24 2.99
N SER A 268 -4.01 -6.09 3.65
CA SER A 268 -3.36 -4.87 3.17
C SER A 268 -3.09 -3.91 4.34
N GLY A 269 -2.62 -2.69 4.06
CA GLY A 269 -2.31 -1.68 5.08
C GLY A 269 -3.54 -1.15 5.83
N SER A 270 -4.64 -0.88 5.13
CA SER A 270 -5.86 -0.39 5.78
C SER A 270 -6.47 -1.41 6.75
N PRO A 271 -6.62 -2.70 6.38
CA PRO A 271 -6.98 -3.75 7.32
C PRO A 271 -5.98 -3.89 8.48
N ALA A 272 -4.67 -3.78 8.23
CA ALA A 272 -3.65 -3.88 9.28
C ALA A 272 -3.82 -2.78 10.35
N ASN A 273 -4.01 -1.53 9.91
CA ASN A 273 -4.26 -0.41 10.80
C ASN A 273 -5.56 -0.60 11.59
N PHE A 274 -6.65 -0.98 10.93
CA PHE A 274 -7.93 -1.17 11.60
C PHE A 274 -7.89 -2.32 12.61
N ALA A 275 -7.21 -3.43 12.30
CA ALA A 275 -7.00 -4.54 13.23
C ALA A 275 -6.14 -4.12 14.44
N ALA A 276 -5.09 -3.32 14.23
CA ALA A 276 -4.31 -2.76 15.33
C ALA A 276 -5.16 -1.86 16.23
N TYR A 277 -6.07 -1.06 15.67
CA TYR A 277 -6.96 -0.22 16.48
C TYR A 277 -7.95 -1.07 17.27
N THR A 278 -8.66 -1.99 16.62
CA THR A 278 -9.62 -2.90 17.26
C THR A 278 -8.97 -3.75 18.37
N ALA A 279 -7.69 -4.10 18.23
CA ALA A 279 -6.95 -4.82 19.27
C ALA A 279 -6.70 -3.99 20.53
N LEU A 280 -6.49 -2.68 20.38
CA LEU A 280 -5.92 -1.82 21.42
C LEU A 280 -6.96 -0.87 22.02
N LEU A 281 -8.05 -0.63 21.31
CA LEU A 281 -9.02 0.42 21.58
C LEU A 281 -10.44 -0.16 21.67
N GLN A 282 -11.27 0.47 22.50
CA GLN A 282 -12.71 0.28 22.44
C GLN A 282 -13.32 1.17 21.35
N PRO A 283 -14.53 0.85 20.85
CA PRO A 283 -15.28 1.78 20.03
C PRO A 283 -15.37 3.16 20.70
N HIS A 284 -15.19 4.21 19.91
CA HIS A 284 -15.17 5.63 20.33
C HIS A 284 -13.98 6.05 21.20
N ASP A 285 -13.01 5.18 21.46
CA ASP A 285 -11.73 5.64 22.03
C ASP A 285 -11.05 6.64 21.08
N ARG A 286 -10.29 7.54 21.69
CA ARG A 286 -9.70 8.69 21.01
C ARG A 286 -8.39 8.34 20.32
N ILE A 287 -8.22 8.80 19.08
CA ILE A 287 -6.98 8.67 18.31
C ILE A 287 -6.50 10.02 17.79
N MET A 288 -5.19 10.16 17.62
CA MET A 288 -4.60 11.30 16.91
C MET A 288 -3.64 10.82 15.83
N GLY A 289 -3.88 11.24 14.59
CA GLY A 289 -3.03 10.97 13.42
C GLY A 289 -2.66 12.26 12.68
N LEU A 290 -1.71 12.19 11.76
CA LEU A 290 -1.35 13.34 10.92
C LEU A 290 -2.53 13.68 9.98
N ASP A 291 -2.87 14.96 9.87
CA ASP A 291 -3.93 15.45 8.99
C ASP A 291 -3.65 15.09 7.52
N LEU A 292 -4.69 14.77 6.74
CA LEU A 292 -4.52 14.33 5.35
C LEU A 292 -3.84 15.42 4.47
N PRO A 293 -4.24 16.70 4.52
CA PRO A 293 -3.53 17.79 3.82
C PRO A 293 -2.14 18.11 4.38
N SER A 294 -1.82 17.61 5.58
CA SER A 294 -0.47 17.69 6.17
C SER A 294 0.40 16.49 5.80
N GLY A 295 -0.11 15.55 5.00
CA GLY A 295 0.62 14.38 4.50
C GLY A 295 0.30 13.07 5.20
N GLY A 296 -0.75 13.01 6.03
CA GLY A 296 -1.22 11.79 6.68
C GLY A 296 -1.86 10.76 5.73
N HIS A 297 -2.61 9.81 6.29
CA HIS A 297 -3.36 8.81 5.53
C HIS A 297 -4.81 8.74 5.99
N LEU A 298 -5.72 8.31 5.10
CA LEU A 298 -7.14 8.15 5.41
C LEU A 298 -7.37 7.29 6.68
N THR A 299 -6.60 6.20 6.82
CA THR A 299 -6.74 5.25 7.93
C THR A 299 -6.21 5.77 9.27
N HIS A 300 -5.69 7.00 9.33
CA HIS A 300 -5.28 7.63 10.59
C HIS A 300 -6.40 8.49 11.18
N GLY A 301 -7.61 8.38 10.65
CA GLY A 301 -8.81 9.07 11.14
C GLY A 301 -9.09 10.37 10.38
N TYR A 302 -9.47 10.26 9.11
CA TYR A 302 -9.84 11.41 8.29
C TYR A 302 -11.34 11.77 8.34
N TYR A 303 -11.63 13.05 8.50
CA TYR A 303 -12.94 13.68 8.32
C TYR A 303 -12.73 15.06 7.68
N THR A 304 -13.72 15.55 6.94
CA THR A 304 -13.61 16.87 6.27
C THR A 304 -13.78 18.01 7.27
N SER A 305 -13.39 19.23 6.88
CA SER A 305 -13.59 20.43 7.71
C SER A 305 -15.07 20.68 8.06
N GLY A 306 -16.00 20.28 7.20
CA GLY A 306 -17.45 20.31 7.46
C GLY A 306 -17.96 19.18 8.36
N GLY A 307 -17.08 18.37 8.94
CA GLY A 307 -17.42 17.29 9.88
C GLY A 307 -17.83 15.97 9.23
N LYS A 308 -17.81 15.84 7.90
CA LYS A 308 -18.14 14.57 7.22
C LYS A 308 -17.05 13.54 7.51
N LYS A 309 -17.40 12.48 8.24
CA LYS A 309 -16.53 11.33 8.49
C LYS A 309 -16.33 10.56 7.18
N ILE A 310 -15.09 10.49 6.68
CA ILE A 310 -14.76 9.82 5.42
C ILE A 310 -14.17 8.44 5.69
N SER A 311 -13.19 8.38 6.60
CA SER A 311 -12.58 7.11 6.99
C SER A 311 -13.44 6.39 8.01
N ALA A 312 -13.58 5.07 7.86
CA ALA A 312 -14.19 4.21 8.87
C ALA A 312 -13.50 4.37 10.25
N THR A 313 -12.21 4.70 10.27
CA THR A 313 -11.49 5.01 11.50
C THR A 313 -12.14 6.16 12.28
N SER A 314 -12.60 7.23 11.61
CA SER A 314 -13.29 8.35 12.25
C SER A 314 -14.75 8.05 12.62
N ILE A 315 -15.30 6.94 12.10
CA ILE A 315 -16.66 6.48 12.40
C ILE A 315 -16.65 5.64 13.67
N TYR A 316 -15.77 4.64 13.73
CA TYR A 316 -15.68 3.69 14.85
C TYR A 316 -14.83 4.19 16.02
N PHE A 317 -13.93 5.16 15.78
CA PHE A 317 -13.08 5.80 16.78
C PHE A 317 -13.19 7.33 16.68
N GLU A 318 -12.83 8.04 17.74
CA GLU A 318 -12.90 9.50 17.77
C GLU A 318 -11.55 10.11 17.40
N SER A 319 -11.44 10.61 16.18
CA SER A 319 -10.19 11.17 15.63
C SER A 319 -10.06 12.68 15.89
N LEU A 320 -8.85 13.12 16.23
CA LEU A 320 -8.45 14.53 16.14
C LEU A 320 -7.07 14.65 15.46
N PRO A 321 -6.94 15.29 14.29
CA PRO A 321 -5.68 15.35 13.59
C PRO A 321 -4.70 16.38 14.18
N TYR A 322 -3.41 16.03 14.19
CA TYR A 322 -2.31 17.00 14.30
C TYR A 322 -1.79 17.39 12.92
N LYS A 323 -1.12 18.53 12.82
CA LYS A 323 -0.77 19.16 11.54
C LYS A 323 0.71 19.48 11.45
N VAL A 324 1.16 19.76 10.24
CA VAL A 324 2.43 20.44 10.04
C VAL A 324 2.31 21.93 10.39
N ASN A 325 3.44 22.54 10.71
CA ASN A 325 3.57 23.98 10.85
C ASN A 325 3.29 24.65 9.51
N PHE A 326 2.48 25.70 9.55
CA PHE A 326 2.03 26.46 8.37
C PHE A 326 3.20 26.93 7.49
N THR A 327 4.29 27.36 8.12
CA THR A 327 5.39 28.04 7.43
C THR A 327 6.47 27.07 6.98
N THR A 328 6.87 26.15 7.86
CA THR A 328 8.03 25.28 7.60
C THR A 328 7.65 23.99 6.87
N GLY A 329 6.40 23.55 6.98
CA GLY A 329 5.93 22.26 6.46
C GLY A 329 6.40 21.04 7.26
N TYR A 330 7.12 21.22 8.37
CA TYR A 330 7.48 20.15 9.32
C TYR A 330 6.34 19.93 10.32
N ILE A 331 6.24 18.75 10.91
CA ILE A 331 5.26 18.48 11.98
C ILE A 331 5.41 19.50 13.11
N ASP A 332 4.30 20.11 13.53
CA ASP A 332 4.29 21.04 14.65
C ASP A 332 4.15 20.26 15.97
N TYR A 333 5.29 19.79 16.48
CA TYR A 333 5.33 18.93 17.68
C TYR A 333 4.83 19.64 18.95
N GLU A 334 4.96 20.97 19.02
CA GLU A 334 4.46 21.77 20.13
C GLU A 334 2.93 21.80 20.11
N LYS A 335 2.32 22.06 18.95
CA LYS A 335 0.87 22.02 18.80
C LYS A 335 0.29 20.60 18.88
N LEU A 336 1.04 19.59 18.46
CA LEU A 336 0.68 18.20 18.72
C LEU A 336 0.61 17.93 20.21
N GLU A 337 1.65 18.32 20.98
CA GLU A 337 1.68 18.11 22.42
C GLU A 337 0.53 18.83 23.15
N GLU A 338 0.30 20.11 22.81
CA GLU A 338 -0.81 20.91 23.34
C GLU A 338 -2.16 20.20 23.11
N LYS A 339 -2.45 19.82 21.85
CA LYS A 339 -3.70 19.12 21.51
C LYS A 339 -3.83 17.77 22.19
N ALA A 340 -2.74 17.02 22.33
CA ALA A 340 -2.78 15.71 22.96
C ALA A 340 -3.05 15.81 24.47
N LEU A 341 -2.57 16.87 25.14
CA LEU A 341 -2.87 17.13 26.56
C LEU A 341 -4.36 17.41 26.79
N ASP A 342 -5.00 18.13 25.87
CA ASP A 342 -6.43 18.46 25.95
C ASP A 342 -7.31 17.29 25.50
N PHE A 343 -6.99 16.69 24.36
CA PHE A 343 -7.80 15.66 23.74
C PHE A 343 -7.62 14.28 24.38
N ARG A 344 -6.48 14.02 25.04
CA ARG A 344 -6.18 12.73 25.71
C ARG A 344 -6.43 11.52 24.81
N PRO A 345 -5.69 11.38 23.69
CA PRO A 345 -5.80 10.19 22.85
C PRO A 345 -5.39 8.94 23.64
N LYS A 346 -6.06 7.83 23.35
CA LYS A 346 -5.61 6.50 23.77
C LYS A 346 -4.49 5.97 22.87
N LEU A 347 -4.51 6.38 21.60
CA LEU A 347 -3.50 6.03 20.61
C LEU A 347 -3.04 7.27 19.84
N LEU A 348 -1.73 7.53 19.87
CA LEU A 348 -1.06 8.48 19.00
C LEU A 348 -0.44 7.72 17.82
N ILE A 349 -0.74 8.16 16.61
CA ILE A 349 -0.29 7.54 15.36
C ILE A 349 0.71 8.47 14.68
N CYS A 350 1.87 7.94 14.30
CA CYS A 350 2.87 8.59 13.46
C CYS A 350 3.09 7.78 12.17
N GLY A 351 3.77 8.37 11.19
CA GLY A 351 3.82 7.86 9.83
C GLY A 351 2.80 8.55 8.91
N GLY A 352 3.05 8.52 7.60
CA GLY A 352 2.28 9.30 6.63
C GLY A 352 2.50 8.88 5.18
N SER A 353 1.74 9.50 4.29
CA SER A 353 1.69 9.18 2.86
C SER A 353 2.43 10.19 1.99
N ALA A 354 2.48 11.46 2.40
CA ALA A 354 3.01 12.55 1.59
C ALA A 354 3.90 13.52 2.39
N TYR A 355 4.41 13.09 3.55
CA TYR A 355 5.35 13.86 4.34
C TYR A 355 6.79 13.62 3.83
N PRO A 356 7.54 14.65 3.38
CA PRO A 356 8.83 14.47 2.72
C PRO A 356 10.03 14.38 3.68
N ARG A 357 9.79 14.43 5.00
CA ARG A 357 10.84 14.43 6.04
C ARG A 357 10.78 13.17 6.88
N ASP A 358 11.84 12.94 7.66
CA ASP A 358 11.84 11.88 8.66
C ASP A 358 11.05 12.28 9.91
N TRP A 359 10.80 11.31 10.79
CA TRP A 359 9.96 11.47 11.98
C TRP A 359 10.80 11.48 13.25
N ASP A 360 10.57 12.46 14.13
CA ASP A 360 11.12 12.46 15.48
C ASP A 360 10.31 11.52 16.40
N TYR A 361 10.63 10.22 16.32
CA TYR A 361 9.98 9.19 17.14
C TYR A 361 10.25 9.36 18.64
N ALA A 362 11.40 9.93 19.02
CA ALA A 362 11.74 10.21 20.41
C ALA A 362 10.80 11.28 21.00
N ARG A 363 10.56 12.37 20.24
CA ARG A 363 9.58 13.39 20.63
C ARG A 363 8.17 12.84 20.71
N LEU A 364 7.77 12.01 19.75
CA LEU A 364 6.45 11.35 19.77
C LEU A 364 6.27 10.43 20.98
N ARG A 365 7.29 9.64 21.34
CA ARG A 365 7.30 8.83 22.56
C ARG A 365 7.17 9.70 23.80
N ALA A 366 7.92 10.80 23.90
CA ALA A 366 7.81 11.72 25.03
C ALA A 366 6.39 12.30 25.18
N ILE A 367 5.74 12.66 24.08
CA ILE A 367 4.35 13.14 24.08
C ILE A 367 3.38 12.02 24.49
N ALA A 368 3.49 10.83 23.88
CA ALA A 368 2.65 9.68 24.20
C ALA A 368 2.73 9.31 25.70
N ASP A 369 3.94 9.27 26.25
CA ASP A 369 4.17 8.99 27.67
C ASP A 369 3.58 10.08 28.58
N LYS A 370 3.69 11.35 28.19
CA LYS A 370 3.13 12.49 28.94
C LYS A 370 1.60 12.47 29.01
N VAL A 371 0.94 12.06 27.92
CA VAL A 371 -0.54 12.04 27.85
C VAL A 371 -1.14 10.69 28.24
N GLY A 372 -0.32 9.65 28.38
CA GLY A 372 -0.75 8.29 28.71
C GLY A 372 -1.28 7.49 27.51
N ALA A 373 -0.82 7.81 26.29
CA ALA A 373 -1.21 7.15 25.06
C ALA A 373 -0.26 6.00 24.69
N LEU A 374 -0.78 5.02 23.95
CA LEU A 374 0.02 4.12 23.13
C LEU A 374 0.60 4.89 21.93
N LEU A 375 1.77 4.45 21.43
CA LEU A 375 2.37 5.00 20.22
C LEU A 375 2.42 3.93 19.11
N LEU A 376 1.77 4.23 17.99
CA LEU A 376 1.81 3.42 16.77
C LEU A 376 2.53 4.17 15.65
N CYS A 377 3.43 3.49 14.94
CA CYS A 377 3.99 3.98 13.68
C CYS A 377 3.41 3.19 12.50
N ASP A 378 2.80 3.88 11.54
CA ASP A 378 2.50 3.32 10.22
C ASP A 378 3.64 3.67 9.25
N MET A 379 4.58 2.75 9.10
CA MET A 379 5.75 2.96 8.26
C MET A 379 5.54 2.55 6.80
N ALA A 380 4.29 2.35 6.36
CA ALA A 380 3.95 1.79 5.05
C ALA A 380 4.77 2.33 3.87
N HIS A 381 4.96 3.64 3.81
CA HIS A 381 5.67 4.33 2.74
C HIS A 381 7.19 4.14 2.79
N ILE A 382 7.77 4.03 3.98
CA ILE A 382 9.22 4.04 4.22
C ILE A 382 9.78 2.69 4.68
N SER A 383 8.96 1.63 4.72
CA SER A 383 9.36 0.32 5.26
C SER A 383 10.59 -0.28 4.59
N GLY A 384 10.79 -0.10 3.29
CA GLY A 384 12.04 -0.51 2.63
C GLY A 384 13.26 0.29 3.12
N LEU A 385 13.09 1.59 3.37
CA LEU A 385 14.16 2.44 3.92
C LEU A 385 14.48 2.05 5.36
N VAL A 386 13.47 1.76 6.18
CA VAL A 386 13.66 1.30 7.56
C VAL A 386 14.38 -0.06 7.60
N ALA A 387 13.96 -1.03 6.78
CA ALA A 387 14.63 -2.34 6.69
C ALA A 387 16.11 -2.21 6.30
N ALA A 388 16.41 -1.31 5.36
CA ALA A 388 17.77 -0.98 4.92
C ALA A 388 18.57 -0.13 5.93
N GLN A 389 17.94 0.34 7.01
CA GLN A 389 18.50 1.28 7.99
C GLN A 389 18.92 2.63 7.37
N GLU A 390 18.13 3.10 6.40
CA GLU A 390 18.29 4.37 5.70
C GLU A 390 17.25 5.43 6.12
N ALA A 391 16.40 5.12 7.11
CA ALA A 391 15.49 6.05 7.78
C ALA A 391 15.54 5.78 9.30
N ALA A 392 15.08 6.73 10.11
CA ALA A 392 14.99 6.54 11.54
C ALA A 392 14.16 5.29 11.89
N ASN A 393 14.55 4.59 12.96
CA ASN A 393 13.97 3.30 13.32
C ASN A 393 12.76 3.46 14.26
N PRO A 394 11.51 3.26 13.80
CA PRO A 394 10.34 3.40 14.67
C PRO A 394 10.28 2.35 15.78
N PHE A 395 10.93 1.19 15.60
CA PHE A 395 10.91 0.08 16.57
C PHE A 395 11.64 0.42 17.89
N GLU A 396 12.53 1.42 17.88
CA GLU A 396 13.20 1.88 19.10
C GLU A 396 12.20 2.52 20.09
N TYR A 397 11.16 3.17 19.57
CA TYR A 397 10.26 4.01 20.36
C TYR A 397 8.81 3.52 20.40
N CYS A 398 8.29 2.93 19.33
CA CYS A 398 6.86 2.64 19.21
C CYS A 398 6.45 1.36 19.96
N ASP A 399 5.19 1.30 20.38
CA ASP A 399 4.59 0.12 21.00
C ASP A 399 4.15 -0.90 19.92
N VAL A 400 3.62 -0.38 18.81
CA VAL A 400 3.15 -1.13 17.64
C VAL A 400 3.66 -0.46 16.37
N VAL A 401 4.03 -1.25 15.37
CA VAL A 401 4.41 -0.75 14.05
C VAL A 401 3.60 -1.48 13.00
N THR A 402 2.84 -0.73 12.20
CA THR A 402 2.11 -1.27 11.04
C THR A 402 2.84 -0.92 9.76
N THR A 403 2.66 -1.74 8.73
CA THR A 403 3.20 -1.43 7.41
C THR A 403 2.45 -2.14 6.31
N THR A 404 2.46 -1.55 5.12
CA THR A 404 2.26 -2.30 3.88
C THR A 404 3.55 -2.94 3.40
N THR A 405 3.44 -3.93 2.52
CA THR A 405 4.59 -4.65 1.98
C THR A 405 4.92 -4.33 0.52
N HIS A 406 4.05 -3.59 -0.19
CA HIS A 406 4.14 -3.36 -1.65
C HIS A 406 4.77 -2.03 -2.08
N LYS A 407 5.07 -1.12 -1.14
CA LYS A 407 5.62 0.20 -1.44
C LYS A 407 7.15 0.14 -1.57
N SER A 408 7.89 0.91 -0.77
CA SER A 408 9.36 0.87 -0.76
C SER A 408 9.93 -0.50 -0.37
N LEU A 409 9.19 -1.35 0.37
CA LEU A 409 9.60 -2.72 0.68
C LEU A 409 9.57 -3.67 -0.54
N ARG A 410 8.88 -3.28 -1.62
CA ARG A 410 8.89 -3.97 -2.92
C ARG A 410 8.45 -5.45 -2.90
N GLY A 411 7.54 -5.78 -1.99
CA GLY A 411 6.92 -7.10 -1.87
C GLY A 411 5.51 -7.19 -2.49
N PRO A 412 4.72 -8.23 -2.15
CA PRO A 412 3.35 -8.35 -2.62
C PRO A 412 2.45 -7.31 -1.95
N ARG A 413 1.21 -7.15 -2.41
CA ARG A 413 0.22 -6.32 -1.71
C ARG A 413 -0.27 -7.03 -0.45
N ALA A 414 0.30 -6.72 0.72
CA ALA A 414 -0.15 -7.22 2.02
C ALA A 414 0.10 -6.17 3.13
N GLY A 415 -0.33 -6.48 4.36
CA GLY A 415 -0.02 -5.73 5.56
C GLY A 415 0.72 -6.58 6.61
N MET A 416 1.47 -5.93 7.50
CA MET A 416 2.06 -6.55 8.69
C MET A 416 1.79 -5.67 9.92
N ILE A 417 1.64 -6.30 11.08
CA ILE A 417 1.53 -5.63 12.37
C ILE A 417 2.59 -6.21 13.31
N PHE A 418 3.59 -5.40 13.61
CA PHE A 418 4.59 -5.70 14.64
C PHE A 418 4.15 -5.14 15.99
N TYR A 419 4.48 -5.84 17.06
CA TYR A 419 4.10 -5.44 18.41
C TYR A 419 5.15 -5.84 19.42
N ARG A 420 5.33 -5.00 20.46
CA ARG A 420 6.21 -5.33 21.58
C ARG A 420 5.72 -6.55 22.37
N LYS A 421 6.66 -7.33 22.87
CA LYS A 421 6.51 -8.50 23.74
C LYS A 421 7.46 -8.38 24.93
N GLY A 422 7.22 -9.19 25.95
CA GLY A 422 8.11 -9.27 27.12
C GLY A 422 7.97 -8.08 28.09
N PRO A 423 8.99 -7.81 28.92
CA PRO A 423 8.93 -6.78 29.95
C PRO A 423 8.70 -5.37 29.39
N LYS A 424 7.81 -4.61 30.02
CA LYS A 424 7.63 -3.17 29.74
C LYS A 424 8.79 -2.38 30.36
N PRO A 425 9.26 -1.30 29.70
CA PRO A 425 10.24 -0.42 30.31
C PRO A 425 9.69 0.19 31.62
N PRO A 426 10.55 0.53 32.59
CA PRO A 426 10.10 1.11 33.87
C PRO A 426 9.35 2.43 33.66
N LYS A 427 8.15 2.54 34.23
CA LYS A 427 7.35 3.78 34.28
C LYS A 427 6.82 3.99 35.69
N LYS A 428 6.78 5.25 36.15
CA LYS A 428 6.29 5.60 37.49
C LYS A 428 4.82 5.20 37.62
N GLY A 429 4.49 4.42 38.65
CA GLY A 429 3.13 3.91 38.88
C GLY A 429 2.78 2.65 38.09
N GLN A 430 3.69 2.16 37.22
CA GLN A 430 3.55 0.85 36.60
C GLN A 430 3.94 -0.24 37.60
N PRO A 431 3.16 -1.34 37.71
CA PRO A 431 3.53 -2.48 38.54
C PRO A 431 4.90 -3.05 38.17
N GLU A 432 5.66 -3.49 39.17
CA GLU A 432 6.92 -4.19 38.95
C GLU A 432 6.68 -5.50 38.19
N GLY A 433 7.55 -5.79 37.21
CA GLY A 433 7.42 -6.98 36.36
C GLY A 433 6.29 -6.90 35.33
N ALA A 434 5.69 -5.74 35.09
CA ALA A 434 4.67 -5.59 34.05
C ALA A 434 5.22 -5.98 32.66
N VAL A 435 4.40 -6.73 31.91
CA VAL A 435 4.72 -7.21 30.56
C VAL A 435 3.78 -6.60 29.52
N TYR A 436 4.22 -6.59 28.26
CA TYR A 436 3.39 -6.30 27.10
C TYR A 436 2.37 -7.41 26.86
N ASP A 437 1.15 -6.99 26.54
CA ASP A 437 -0.05 -7.81 26.39
C ASP A 437 -0.68 -7.61 24.99
N PHE A 438 0.13 -7.23 24.00
CA PHE A 438 -0.34 -6.90 22.65
C PHE A 438 -0.52 -8.13 21.75
N GLU A 439 0.29 -9.18 21.94
CA GLU A 439 0.34 -10.34 21.04
C GLU A 439 -1.04 -11.00 20.86
N ASP A 440 -1.66 -11.42 21.95
CA ASP A 440 -2.96 -12.09 21.89
C ASP A 440 -4.06 -11.16 21.35
N LYS A 441 -4.04 -9.89 21.75
CA LYS A 441 -5.03 -8.89 21.32
C LYS A 441 -4.96 -8.62 19.82
N ILE A 442 -3.76 -8.41 19.28
CA ILE A 442 -3.54 -8.14 17.87
C ILE A 442 -3.84 -9.38 17.02
N ASN A 443 -3.36 -10.54 17.45
CA ASN A 443 -3.65 -11.79 16.74
C ASN A 443 -5.17 -12.06 16.71
N PHE A 444 -5.86 -11.90 17.84
CA PHE A 444 -7.32 -12.03 17.93
C PHE A 444 -8.08 -11.02 17.07
N ALA A 445 -7.62 -9.76 17.04
CA ALA A 445 -8.25 -8.71 16.24
C ALA A 445 -8.13 -8.99 14.73
N VAL A 446 -6.99 -9.52 14.29
CA VAL A 446 -6.83 -9.99 12.90
C VAL A 446 -7.76 -11.17 12.64
N PHE A 447 -7.68 -12.22 13.46
CA PHE A 447 -8.56 -13.38 13.41
C PHE A 447 -8.83 -13.90 14.83
N PRO A 448 -10.10 -14.09 15.25
CA PRO A 448 -11.30 -14.19 14.42
C PRO A 448 -12.11 -12.89 14.29
N ALA A 449 -11.66 -11.76 14.84
CA ALA A 449 -12.53 -10.59 14.97
C ALA A 449 -12.87 -9.89 13.64
N LEU A 450 -11.92 -9.81 12.70
CA LEU A 450 -12.07 -9.00 11.47
C LEU A 450 -11.91 -9.78 10.17
N GLN A 451 -10.90 -10.67 10.08
CA GLN A 451 -10.62 -11.47 8.88
C GLN A 451 -11.03 -12.93 9.09
N GLY A 452 -11.06 -13.71 8.00
CA GLY A 452 -11.23 -15.17 8.00
C GLY A 452 -9.94 -15.87 7.58
N GLY A 453 -10.03 -16.78 6.59
CA GLY A 453 -8.88 -17.49 6.01
C GLY A 453 -7.71 -16.56 5.58
N PRO A 454 -6.47 -16.81 6.05
CA PRO A 454 -5.29 -16.07 5.58
C PRO A 454 -5.01 -16.32 4.09
N HIS A 455 -4.55 -15.29 3.37
CA HIS A 455 -4.15 -15.42 1.98
C HIS A 455 -2.71 -15.98 1.88
N ASN A 456 -2.57 -17.30 1.96
CA ASN A 456 -1.26 -17.97 2.07
C ASN A 456 -0.31 -17.69 0.89
N HIS A 457 -0.84 -17.49 -0.32
CA HIS A 457 -0.05 -17.10 -1.48
C HIS A 457 0.58 -15.71 -1.32
N GLN A 458 -0.12 -14.74 -0.68
CA GLN A 458 0.47 -13.45 -0.30
C GLN A 458 1.52 -13.62 0.81
N ILE A 459 1.29 -14.48 1.80
CA ILE A 459 2.26 -14.75 2.89
C ILE A 459 3.54 -15.39 2.35
N GLY A 460 3.42 -16.37 1.44
CA GLY A 460 4.55 -16.99 0.76
C GLY A 460 5.34 -15.98 -0.08
N ALA A 461 4.64 -15.18 -0.90
CA ALA A 461 5.24 -14.10 -1.67
C ALA A 461 5.92 -13.05 -0.78
N LEU A 462 5.36 -12.76 0.40
CA LEU A 462 5.94 -11.85 1.37
C LEU A 462 7.22 -12.42 1.99
N ALA A 463 7.26 -13.73 2.29
CA ALA A 463 8.47 -14.38 2.76
C ALA A 463 9.62 -14.28 1.75
N VAL A 464 9.32 -14.34 0.44
CA VAL A 464 10.30 -14.09 -0.63
C VAL A 464 10.79 -12.64 -0.59
N ALA A 465 9.87 -11.68 -0.55
CA ALA A 465 10.21 -10.25 -0.52
C ALA A 465 11.05 -9.87 0.70
N LEU A 466 10.73 -10.40 1.89
CA LEU A 466 11.49 -10.14 3.12
C LEU A 466 12.91 -10.69 3.06
N LYS A 467 13.10 -11.87 2.42
CA LYS A 467 14.45 -12.39 2.13
C LYS A 467 15.21 -11.43 1.22
N GLN A 468 14.57 -10.90 0.19
CA GLN A 468 15.19 -9.94 -0.75
C GLN A 468 15.53 -8.61 -0.06
N ALA A 469 14.65 -8.12 0.82
CA ALA A 469 14.84 -6.89 1.58
C ALA A 469 16.06 -6.98 2.51
N ASN A 470 16.36 -8.17 3.05
CA ASN A 470 17.51 -8.40 3.90
C ASN A 470 18.78 -8.79 3.11
N THR A 471 19.08 -8.05 2.04
CA THR A 471 20.30 -8.26 1.23
C THR A 471 21.11 -6.96 1.08
N PRO A 472 22.44 -7.04 0.86
CA PRO A 472 23.25 -5.86 0.58
C PRO A 472 22.76 -5.05 -0.62
N GLY A 473 22.33 -5.75 -1.69
CA GLY A 473 21.79 -5.09 -2.90
C GLY A 473 20.52 -4.28 -2.63
N PHE A 474 19.66 -4.74 -1.70
CA PHE A 474 18.48 -3.97 -1.31
C PHE A 474 18.84 -2.70 -0.54
N LYS A 475 19.88 -2.72 0.29
CA LYS A 475 20.38 -1.52 0.96
C LYS A 475 20.95 -0.50 -0.04
N VAL A 476 21.66 -0.96 -1.06
CA VAL A 476 22.12 -0.10 -2.18
C VAL A 476 20.91 0.52 -2.89
N TYR A 477 19.88 -0.27 -3.19
CA TYR A 477 18.62 0.23 -3.75
C TYR A 477 17.98 1.31 -2.88
N ALA A 478 17.84 1.09 -1.57
CA ALA A 478 17.23 2.06 -0.66
C ALA A 478 18.01 3.39 -0.60
N LYS A 479 19.35 3.33 -0.64
CA LYS A 479 20.20 4.52 -0.78
C LYS A 479 19.95 5.26 -2.08
N GLN A 480 19.91 4.53 -3.19
CA GLN A 480 19.65 5.11 -4.51
C GLN A 480 18.26 5.76 -4.58
N VAL A 481 17.23 5.16 -3.96
CA VAL A 481 15.88 5.73 -3.88
C VAL A 481 15.90 7.12 -3.24
N LYS A 482 16.61 7.28 -2.11
CA LYS A 482 16.76 8.59 -1.43
C LYS A 482 17.59 9.56 -2.26
N ALA A 483 18.72 9.12 -2.81
CA ALA A 483 19.59 9.96 -3.63
C ALA A 483 18.85 10.51 -4.86
N ASN A 484 18.08 9.65 -5.53
CA ASN A 484 17.22 10.02 -6.65
C ASN A 484 16.14 11.04 -6.27
N ALA A 485 15.52 10.88 -5.08
CA ALA A 485 14.49 11.82 -4.61
C ALA A 485 15.09 13.21 -4.34
N VAL A 486 16.29 13.26 -3.77
CA VAL A 486 17.05 14.49 -3.56
C VAL A 486 17.46 15.12 -4.89
N ALA A 487 18.00 14.34 -5.84
CA ALA A 487 18.39 14.83 -7.15
C ALA A 487 17.20 15.47 -7.90
N LEU A 488 16.06 14.76 -7.93
CA LEU A 488 14.82 15.29 -8.52
C LEU A 488 14.34 16.56 -7.81
N GLY A 489 14.29 16.56 -6.47
CA GLY A 489 13.88 17.73 -5.70
C GLY A 489 14.76 18.96 -5.97
N ASN A 490 16.07 18.76 -5.99
CA ASN A 490 17.05 19.82 -6.30
C ASN A 490 16.88 20.34 -7.72
N TYR A 491 16.69 19.46 -8.70
CA TYR A 491 16.44 19.84 -10.08
C TYR A 491 15.19 20.72 -10.20
N LEU A 492 14.07 20.29 -9.62
CA LEU A 492 12.81 21.05 -9.66
C LEU A 492 12.95 22.41 -8.97
N MET A 493 13.64 22.48 -7.82
CA MET A 493 13.92 23.77 -7.16
C MET A 493 14.82 24.68 -8.00
N SER A 494 15.81 24.12 -8.73
CA SER A 494 16.68 24.91 -9.62
C SER A 494 15.92 25.56 -10.79
N LYS A 495 14.76 24.99 -11.16
CA LYS A 495 13.81 25.55 -12.14
C LYS A 495 12.84 26.58 -11.53
N GLY A 496 12.97 26.87 -10.23
CA GLY A 496 12.12 27.83 -9.52
C GLY A 496 10.81 27.26 -8.97
N TYR A 497 10.65 25.94 -8.91
CA TYR A 497 9.46 25.32 -8.36
C TYR A 497 9.46 25.24 -6.83
N GLN A 498 8.28 25.37 -6.22
CA GLN A 498 8.11 25.29 -4.78
C GLN A 498 7.95 23.83 -4.33
N ILE A 499 8.96 23.32 -3.64
CA ILE A 499 8.92 22.01 -2.98
C ILE A 499 8.56 22.20 -1.52
N VAL A 500 7.60 21.42 -1.00
CA VAL A 500 7.22 21.47 0.43
C VAL A 500 8.42 21.10 1.28
N THR A 501 8.72 21.90 2.31
CA THR A 501 9.95 21.85 3.13
C THR A 501 11.26 22.13 2.39
N ASN A 502 11.24 22.57 1.13
CA ASN A 502 12.42 22.84 0.29
C ASN A 502 13.39 21.65 0.19
N GLY A 503 12.87 20.43 0.09
CA GLY A 503 13.68 19.22 -0.07
C GLY A 503 12.97 17.96 0.43
N THR A 504 13.76 16.90 0.62
CA THR A 504 13.29 15.61 1.10
C THR A 504 14.40 14.85 1.83
N GLU A 505 14.00 13.96 2.74
CA GLU A 505 14.87 13.01 3.45
C GLU A 505 14.49 11.56 3.16
N ASN A 506 13.45 11.33 2.34
CA ASN A 506 12.92 10.00 2.06
C ASN A 506 12.78 9.76 0.54
N HIS A 507 11.80 8.96 0.13
CA HIS A 507 11.60 8.49 -1.24
C HIS A 507 10.67 9.36 -2.09
N LEU A 508 10.16 10.47 -1.55
CA LEU A 508 9.20 11.32 -2.25
C LEU A 508 9.52 12.81 -2.15
N VAL A 509 8.96 13.56 -3.10
CA VAL A 509 8.90 15.01 -3.12
C VAL A 509 7.43 15.41 -3.19
N LEU A 510 7.04 16.42 -2.42
CA LEU A 510 5.71 17.03 -2.49
C LEU A 510 5.85 18.42 -3.12
N TRP A 511 5.27 18.60 -4.30
CA TRP A 511 5.40 19.81 -5.11
C TRP A 511 4.14 20.66 -5.00
N ASP A 512 4.29 21.89 -4.49
CA ASP A 512 3.23 22.89 -4.45
C ASP A 512 3.15 23.66 -5.78
N LEU A 513 2.01 23.52 -6.47
CA LEU A 513 1.76 24.14 -7.78
C LEU A 513 0.99 25.46 -7.67
N ARG A 514 0.52 25.82 -6.47
CA ARG A 514 -0.27 27.05 -6.25
C ARG A 514 0.48 28.32 -6.65
N PRO A 515 1.80 28.47 -6.42
CA PRO A 515 2.56 29.63 -6.90
C PRO A 515 2.54 29.80 -8.42
N LEU A 516 2.31 28.71 -9.17
CA LEU A 516 2.17 28.73 -10.64
C LEU A 516 0.72 29.01 -11.08
N GLY A 517 -0.22 29.13 -10.15
CA GLY A 517 -1.64 29.27 -10.45
C GLY A 517 -2.26 28.02 -11.09
N LEU A 518 -1.69 26.84 -10.82
CA LEU A 518 -2.17 25.55 -11.28
C LEU A 518 -2.78 24.72 -10.14
N THR A 519 -3.58 23.73 -10.52
CA THR A 519 -4.10 22.70 -9.62
C THR A 519 -3.51 21.35 -10.01
N GLY A 520 -3.27 20.48 -9.02
CA GLY A 520 -2.62 19.19 -9.22
C GLY A 520 -3.37 18.28 -10.18
N ASN A 521 -4.70 18.34 -10.25
CA ASN A 521 -5.50 17.54 -11.17
C ASN A 521 -5.29 17.89 -12.65
N LYS A 522 -4.90 19.13 -12.98
CA LYS A 522 -4.56 19.50 -14.37
C LYS A 522 -3.21 18.93 -14.78
N VAL A 523 -2.22 19.07 -13.90
CA VAL A 523 -0.88 18.51 -14.13
C VAL A 523 -0.92 16.99 -14.19
N GLU A 524 -1.63 16.34 -13.26
CA GLU A 524 -1.86 14.88 -13.27
C GLU A 524 -2.46 14.41 -14.59
N LYS A 525 -3.56 15.04 -15.05
CA LYS A 525 -4.24 14.64 -16.29
C LYS A 525 -3.38 14.82 -17.53
N LEU A 526 -2.59 15.90 -17.62
CA LEU A 526 -1.67 16.10 -18.75
C LEU A 526 -0.52 15.09 -18.72
N CYS A 527 0.08 14.88 -17.55
CA CYS A 527 1.15 13.89 -17.37
C CYS A 527 0.70 12.49 -17.77
N ASP A 528 -0.52 12.08 -17.42
CA ASP A 528 -1.09 10.77 -17.77
C ASP A 528 -1.16 10.56 -19.30
N LEU A 529 -1.58 11.58 -20.06
CA LEU A 529 -1.59 11.55 -21.53
C LEU A 529 -0.17 11.39 -22.11
N CYS A 530 0.84 11.92 -21.42
CA CYS A 530 2.25 11.83 -21.78
C CYS A 530 2.98 10.61 -21.20
N SER A 531 2.26 9.61 -20.67
CA SER A 531 2.85 8.41 -20.05
C SER A 531 3.74 8.73 -18.83
N ILE A 532 3.43 9.80 -18.10
CA ILE A 532 4.04 10.14 -16.80
C ILE A 532 2.98 9.93 -15.72
N THR A 533 3.15 8.89 -14.92
CA THR A 533 2.14 8.49 -13.94
C THR A 533 2.49 9.08 -12.57
N LEU A 534 1.73 10.07 -12.10
CA LEU A 534 1.86 10.69 -10.78
C LEU A 534 0.49 10.92 -10.15
N ASN A 535 0.42 11.39 -8.91
CA ASN A 535 -0.88 11.72 -8.28
C ASN A 535 -0.95 13.17 -7.82
N LYS A 536 -2.08 13.82 -8.09
CA LYS A 536 -2.50 15.05 -7.41
C LYS A 536 -2.58 14.79 -5.91
N ASN A 537 -2.12 15.75 -5.12
CA ASN A 537 -2.00 15.57 -3.69
C ASN A 537 -2.31 16.88 -2.98
N ALA A 538 -3.03 16.79 -1.87
CA ALA A 538 -3.24 17.93 -0.99
C ALA A 538 -1.90 18.47 -0.48
N VAL A 539 -1.78 19.79 -0.45
CA VAL A 539 -0.74 20.53 0.27
C VAL A 539 -1.40 21.28 1.43
N PHE A 540 -0.60 21.75 2.39
CA PHE A 540 -1.14 22.44 3.55
C PHE A 540 -2.05 23.61 3.13
N GLY A 541 -3.26 23.66 3.71
CA GLY A 541 -4.26 24.70 3.44
C GLY A 541 -5.28 24.34 2.35
N ASP A 542 -5.11 23.23 1.64
CA ASP A 542 -6.13 22.75 0.70
C ASP A 542 -7.41 22.32 1.41
N SER A 543 -8.55 22.66 0.80
CA SER A 543 -9.89 22.22 1.22
C SER A 543 -10.55 21.26 0.21
N SER A 544 -10.09 21.25 -1.05
CA SER A 544 -10.66 20.44 -2.13
C SER A 544 -9.86 19.15 -2.35
N ALA A 545 -10.53 18.01 -2.24
CA ALA A 545 -9.96 16.72 -2.64
C ALA A 545 -9.89 16.53 -4.16
N LEU A 546 -10.80 17.18 -4.92
CA LEU A 546 -10.89 17.04 -6.38
C LEU A 546 -9.83 17.87 -7.12
N ALA A 547 -9.52 19.05 -6.60
CA ALA A 547 -8.55 19.98 -7.19
C ALA A 547 -7.57 20.47 -6.12
N PRO A 548 -6.71 19.58 -5.58
CA PRO A 548 -5.71 19.98 -4.62
C PRO A 548 -4.60 20.82 -5.30
N GLY A 549 -3.84 21.54 -4.49
CA GLY A 549 -2.83 22.49 -4.93
C GLY A 549 -1.48 21.87 -5.32
N GLY A 550 -1.26 20.58 -5.14
CA GLY A 550 0.04 19.96 -5.41
C GLY A 550 -0.01 18.62 -6.13
N VAL A 551 1.18 18.09 -6.42
CA VAL A 551 1.42 16.73 -6.91
C VAL A 551 2.47 16.05 -6.04
N ARG A 552 2.31 14.75 -5.82
CA ARG A 552 3.26 13.92 -5.08
C ARG A 552 3.99 13.01 -6.04
N ILE A 553 5.32 13.01 -5.93
CA ILE A 553 6.22 12.29 -6.84
C ILE A 553 7.16 11.44 -6.00
N GLY A 554 7.32 10.17 -6.34
CA GLY A 554 8.24 9.28 -5.67
C GLY A 554 9.17 8.55 -6.62
N THR A 555 10.29 8.09 -6.07
CA THR A 555 11.37 7.44 -6.80
C THR A 555 11.43 5.90 -6.73
N PRO A 556 10.70 5.15 -5.87
CA PRO A 556 10.89 3.69 -5.72
C PRO A 556 10.77 2.87 -7.00
N ALA A 557 9.72 3.10 -7.81
CA ALA A 557 9.41 2.29 -8.98
C ALA A 557 10.48 2.44 -10.08
N MET A 558 10.76 3.68 -10.48
CA MET A 558 11.80 3.93 -11.49
C MET A 558 13.20 3.55 -10.99
N THR A 559 13.52 3.72 -9.71
CA THR A 559 14.80 3.23 -9.17
C THR A 559 14.90 1.70 -9.23
N SER A 560 13.79 0.96 -9.10
CA SER A 560 13.78 -0.50 -9.26
C SER A 560 14.09 -0.96 -10.69
N ARG A 561 13.98 -0.07 -11.68
CA ARG A 561 14.39 -0.30 -13.08
C ARG A 561 15.86 0.07 -13.36
N GLY A 562 16.58 0.54 -12.33
CA GLY A 562 18.00 0.89 -12.42
C GLY A 562 18.31 2.36 -12.65
N LEU A 563 17.30 3.25 -12.61
CA LEU A 563 17.53 4.68 -12.78
C LEU A 563 18.34 5.27 -11.60
N VAL A 564 19.26 6.16 -11.93
CA VAL A 564 20.12 6.89 -10.98
C VAL A 564 19.91 8.40 -11.08
N GLU A 565 20.70 9.21 -10.39
CA GLU A 565 20.47 10.65 -10.19
C GLU A 565 20.31 11.42 -11.50
N LYS A 566 21.20 11.19 -12.47
CA LYS A 566 21.14 11.83 -13.81
C LYS A 566 19.83 11.53 -14.55
N ASP A 567 19.28 10.34 -14.34
CA ASP A 567 18.05 9.90 -14.99
C ASP A 567 16.85 10.58 -14.31
N PHE A 568 16.93 10.82 -13.00
CA PHE A 568 15.94 11.58 -12.24
C PHE A 568 15.99 13.09 -12.50
N GLU A 569 17.14 13.65 -12.86
CA GLU A 569 17.24 15.01 -13.41
C GLU A 569 16.54 15.10 -14.77
N GLN A 570 16.71 14.10 -15.64
CA GLN A 570 15.97 14.01 -16.91
C GLN A 570 14.46 13.85 -16.70
N ILE A 571 14.03 13.09 -15.69
CA ILE A 571 12.62 13.06 -15.25
C ILE A 571 12.16 14.45 -14.80
N GLY A 572 13.01 15.17 -14.05
CA GLY A 572 12.76 16.56 -13.66
C GLY A 572 12.54 17.49 -14.86
N GLU A 573 13.28 17.31 -15.95
CA GLU A 573 13.09 18.05 -17.20
C GLU A 573 11.75 17.69 -17.87
N PHE A 574 11.39 16.40 -17.96
CA PHE A 574 10.09 15.99 -18.51
C PHE A 574 8.91 16.57 -17.70
N LEU A 575 9.01 16.57 -16.37
CA LEU A 575 8.03 17.20 -15.49
C LEU A 575 7.95 18.72 -15.71
N SER A 576 9.09 19.37 -15.91
CA SER A 576 9.15 20.81 -16.21
C SER A 576 8.46 21.14 -17.53
N ARG A 577 8.69 20.32 -18.57
CA ARG A 577 8.01 20.42 -19.87
C ARG A 577 6.50 20.21 -19.72
N ALA A 578 6.07 19.18 -19.00
CA ALA A 578 4.65 18.91 -18.75
C ALA A 578 3.94 20.08 -18.04
N VAL A 579 4.56 20.67 -17.02
CA VAL A 579 4.01 21.84 -16.31
C VAL A 579 3.97 23.08 -17.21
N THR A 580 4.98 23.28 -18.05
CA THR A 580 4.98 24.38 -19.03
C THR A 580 3.81 24.23 -20.01
N LEU A 581 3.61 23.04 -20.58
CA LEU A 581 2.46 22.76 -21.46
C LEU A 581 1.12 22.94 -20.73
N THR A 582 1.06 22.55 -19.44
CA THR A 582 -0.13 22.78 -18.61
C THR A 582 -0.44 24.29 -18.48
N LEU A 583 0.60 25.11 -18.28
CA LEU A 583 0.45 26.57 -18.22
C LEU A 583 0.01 27.15 -19.56
N ASP A 584 0.58 26.69 -20.67
CA ASP A 584 0.23 27.15 -22.02
C ASP A 584 -1.22 26.83 -22.39
N ILE A 585 -1.68 25.63 -22.08
CA ILE A 585 -3.09 25.24 -22.25
C ILE A 585 -3.98 26.11 -21.36
N GLN A 586 -3.64 26.31 -20.09
CA GLN A 586 -4.42 27.16 -19.20
C GLN A 586 -4.45 28.63 -19.68
N LYS A 587 -3.35 29.13 -20.24
CA LYS A 587 -3.27 30.49 -20.80
C LYS A 587 -4.14 30.63 -22.05
N THR A 588 -4.21 29.59 -22.88
CA THR A 588 -4.93 29.59 -24.16
C THR A 588 -6.43 29.36 -23.98
N TYR A 589 -6.82 28.38 -23.17
CA TYR A 589 -8.21 27.94 -23.03
C TYR A 589 -8.88 28.41 -21.73
N GLY A 590 -8.09 28.80 -20.72
CA GLY A 590 -8.59 29.30 -19.45
C GLY A 590 -8.47 28.31 -18.28
N LYS A 591 -8.89 28.78 -17.09
CA LYS A 591 -8.73 28.06 -15.82
C LYS A 591 -9.80 27.00 -15.55
N LEU A 592 -10.99 27.10 -16.15
CA LEU A 592 -12.04 26.11 -15.91
C LEU A 592 -11.62 24.75 -16.50
N LEU A 593 -11.83 23.66 -15.76
CA LEU A 593 -11.38 22.33 -16.20
C LEU A 593 -12.00 21.92 -17.54
N LYS A 594 -13.28 22.28 -17.77
CA LYS A 594 -13.98 22.02 -19.03
C LYS A 594 -13.27 22.68 -20.23
N ASP A 595 -12.79 23.91 -20.06
CA ASP A 595 -12.08 24.61 -21.13
C ASP A 595 -10.64 24.14 -21.27
N PHE A 596 -9.94 23.94 -20.15
CA PHE A 596 -8.60 23.33 -20.11
C PHE A 596 -8.54 22.01 -20.90
N ASN A 597 -9.57 21.16 -20.77
CA ASN A 597 -9.65 19.88 -21.48
C ASN A 597 -9.60 20.01 -23.01
N LYS A 598 -10.04 21.15 -23.58
CA LYS A 598 -10.03 21.37 -25.03
C LYS A 598 -8.60 21.41 -25.59
N GLY A 599 -7.64 21.90 -24.81
CA GLY A 599 -6.23 21.96 -25.21
C GLY A 599 -5.46 20.64 -25.07
N LEU A 600 -6.09 19.60 -24.54
CA LEU A 600 -5.52 18.25 -24.44
C LEU A 600 -5.74 17.42 -25.70
N VAL A 601 -6.61 17.87 -26.62
CA VAL A 601 -6.98 17.15 -27.83
C VAL A 601 -6.13 17.63 -29.01
N ASN A 602 -5.58 16.69 -29.79
CA ASN A 602 -4.77 16.97 -30.99
C ASN A 602 -3.58 17.92 -30.77
N ASN A 603 -3.00 17.89 -29.56
CA ASN A 603 -1.89 18.74 -29.18
C ASN A 603 -0.54 18.09 -29.52
N LYS A 604 0.15 18.65 -30.52
CA LYS A 604 1.42 18.12 -31.05
C LYS A 604 2.56 18.12 -30.03
N ASP A 605 2.58 19.07 -29.11
CA ASP A 605 3.61 19.14 -28.08
C ASP A 605 3.40 18.07 -27.00
N LEU A 606 2.14 17.71 -26.71
CA LEU A 606 1.81 16.54 -25.89
C LEU A 606 2.26 15.24 -26.57
N ASP A 607 1.96 15.08 -27.87
CA ASP A 607 2.37 13.91 -28.66
C ASP A 607 3.89 13.75 -28.63
N GLN A 608 4.64 14.85 -28.80
CA GLN A 608 6.10 14.84 -28.77
C GLN A 608 6.64 14.54 -27.37
N LEU A 609 6.08 15.12 -26.32
CA LEU A 609 6.48 14.81 -24.94
C LEU A 609 6.24 13.34 -24.60
N LYS A 610 5.09 12.77 -25.01
CA LYS A 610 4.80 11.35 -24.85
C LYS A 610 5.84 10.48 -25.55
N ALA A 611 6.17 10.79 -26.80
CA ALA A 611 7.17 10.04 -27.57
C ALA A 611 8.56 10.05 -26.91
N ASP A 612 8.99 11.21 -26.40
CA ASP A 612 10.28 11.33 -25.71
C ASP A 612 10.30 10.54 -24.39
N VAL A 613 9.20 10.59 -23.63
CA VAL A 613 9.02 9.84 -22.38
C VAL A 613 9.08 8.34 -22.62
N GLU A 614 8.34 7.84 -23.60
CA GLU A 614 8.31 6.41 -23.91
C GLU A 614 9.66 5.91 -24.44
N LYS A 615 10.33 6.72 -25.27
CA LYS A 615 11.69 6.43 -25.74
C LYS A 615 12.71 6.37 -24.60
N PHE A 616 12.64 7.31 -23.66
CA PHE A 616 13.50 7.31 -22.48
C PHE A 616 13.25 6.06 -21.62
N SER A 617 11.98 5.79 -21.30
CA SER A 617 11.60 4.67 -20.44
C SER A 617 11.94 3.30 -21.03
N ALA A 618 11.85 3.14 -22.36
CA ALA A 618 12.17 1.89 -23.05
C ALA A 618 13.66 1.47 -22.93
N SER A 619 14.56 2.37 -22.53
CA SER A 619 15.99 2.09 -22.41
C SER A 619 16.40 1.34 -21.13
N TYR A 620 15.46 1.11 -20.21
CA TYR A 620 15.72 0.49 -18.91
C TYR A 620 15.09 -0.89 -18.77
N GLU A 621 15.70 -1.74 -17.96
CA GLU A 621 15.16 -3.07 -17.63
C GLU A 621 13.82 -2.99 -16.88
N MET A 622 13.12 -4.12 -16.79
CA MET A 622 11.86 -4.23 -16.06
C MET A 622 11.87 -5.50 -15.19
N PRO A 623 11.79 -5.39 -13.86
CA PRO A 623 11.60 -6.57 -13.01
C PRO A 623 10.15 -7.06 -13.09
N GLY A 624 9.95 -8.35 -12.82
CA GLY A 624 8.61 -8.96 -12.70
C GLY A 624 8.10 -9.65 -13.95
N PHE A 625 8.65 -9.35 -15.13
CA PHE A 625 8.40 -10.09 -16.38
C PHE A 625 9.50 -9.84 -17.41
N LEU A 626 9.59 -10.69 -18.43
CA LEU A 626 10.58 -10.53 -19.50
C LEU A 626 10.00 -9.68 -20.63
N MET A 627 10.59 -8.50 -20.87
CA MET A 627 10.19 -7.63 -21.99
C MET A 627 10.39 -8.29 -23.36
N SER A 628 11.30 -9.27 -23.48
CA SER A 628 11.51 -10.04 -24.71
C SER A 628 10.32 -10.93 -25.08
N GLU A 629 9.49 -11.30 -24.10
CA GLU A 629 8.38 -12.25 -24.23
C GLU A 629 7.00 -11.57 -24.24
N MET A 630 6.94 -10.25 -24.05
CA MET A 630 5.67 -9.52 -24.04
C MET A 630 5.03 -9.45 -25.43
N LYS A 631 3.70 -9.36 -25.46
CA LYS A 631 2.89 -9.27 -26.70
C LYS A 631 3.12 -7.96 -27.47
N TYR A 632 3.25 -6.83 -26.77
CA TYR A 632 3.36 -5.50 -27.39
C TYR A 632 4.76 -4.90 -27.20
N LYS A 633 5.58 -4.86 -28.26
CA LYS A 633 7.01 -4.50 -28.17
C LYS A 633 7.34 -3.08 -28.62
N ASP A 634 6.42 -2.52 -29.38
CA ASP A 634 6.54 -1.33 -30.23
C ASP A 634 6.93 -0.05 -29.47
#